data_AF-A0A956QUI7-F1
#
_entry.id   AF-A0A956QUI7-F1
#
_cell.length_a   1.000
_cell.length_b   1.000
_cell.length_c   1.000
_cell.angle_alpha   90.00
_cell.angle_beta   90.00
_cell.angle_gamma   90.00
#
_symmetry.space_group_name_H-M   'P 1'
#
loop_
_entity.id
_entity.type
_entity.pdbx_description
1 polymer ?
#
loop_
_entity_poly.entity_id
_entity_poly.type
_entity_poly.pdbx_seq_one_letter_code
_entity_poly.pdbx_strand_id
1 'polypeptide(L)'
;MRTDTGYAPAVDIIDAAGGNTGSVYRALERLGVNYNKVNKDNQPDGSRPIILPGVGSFGTVMSRLRQGDLDSRLVSLVKSGVPFLGICVGLQVLFEESEESPGIAGLGLLPGKVRRFTEGKVPQIGWNRVESTRPELQDSYPDGYVYFVNSFVAEPEKAFEKEIVLYRGQYYRSFCAAVLKDNVTAFQFHPEKSGEFGMSLLSSWLNQFVLEVAS
;
A
#
# COMPACT_ATOMS: atom_id res chain seq x y z
N MET A 1 -8.54 3.59 -32.72
CA MET A 1 -8.06 2.19 -32.57
C MET A 1 -6.55 2.22 -32.48
N ARG A 2 -6.01 2.07 -31.28
CA ARG A 2 -4.64 1.60 -31.05
C ARG A 2 -4.77 0.30 -30.30
N THR A 3 -4.58 -0.79 -31.01
CA THR A 3 -4.39 -2.13 -30.47
C THR A 3 -2.89 -2.36 -30.43
N ASP A 4 -2.26 -2.00 -29.30
CA ASP A 4 -0.94 -2.51 -28.95
C ASP A 4 -1.15 -3.55 -27.84
N THR A 5 -1.26 -4.81 -28.26
CA THR A 5 -1.21 -5.96 -27.37
C THR A 5 0.26 -6.22 -27.01
N GLY A 6 0.79 -5.47 -26.04
CA GLY A 6 2.05 -5.74 -25.38
C GLY A 6 1.79 -5.80 -23.88
N TYR A 7 1.63 -7.01 -23.34
CA TYR A 7 1.41 -7.36 -21.92
C TYR A 7 1.07 -6.16 -21.01
N ALA A 8 -0.23 -5.86 -20.83
CA ALA A 8 -0.63 -5.03 -19.69
C ALA A 8 -0.04 -5.69 -18.43
N PRO A 9 0.75 -4.98 -17.61
CA PRO A 9 1.41 -5.57 -16.46
C PRO A 9 0.36 -6.28 -15.62
N ALA A 10 0.50 -7.58 -15.42
CA ALA A 10 -0.42 -8.30 -14.56
C ALA A 10 0.06 -8.15 -13.12
N VAL A 11 -0.84 -7.84 -12.19
CA VAL A 11 -0.53 -7.74 -10.76
C VAL A 11 -1.13 -8.88 -9.96
N ASP A 12 -0.45 -9.30 -8.91
CA ASP A 12 -0.96 -10.27 -7.96
C ASP A 12 -1.63 -9.53 -6.79
N ILE A 13 -2.92 -9.75 -6.57
CA ILE A 13 -3.69 -9.08 -5.51
C ILE A 13 -4.00 -10.06 -4.39
N ILE A 14 -3.54 -9.73 -3.19
CA ILE A 14 -3.77 -10.56 -2.01
C ILE A 14 -5.22 -10.39 -1.53
N ASP A 15 -6.11 -11.28 -1.97
CA ASP A 15 -7.54 -11.27 -1.60
C ASP A 15 -7.79 -11.92 -0.23
N ALA A 16 -6.79 -12.64 0.29
CA ALA A 16 -6.87 -13.37 1.55
C ALA A 16 -7.01 -12.47 2.79
N ALA A 17 -6.58 -11.20 2.73
CA ALA A 17 -6.60 -10.27 3.86
C ALA A 17 -8.02 -9.85 4.29
N GLY A 18 -9.00 -10.04 3.39
CA GLY A 18 -10.39 -9.62 3.50
C GLY A 18 -10.63 -8.11 3.60
N GLY A 19 -11.85 -7.71 3.29
CA GLY A 19 -12.21 -6.32 3.03
C GLY A 19 -12.88 -6.16 1.66
N ASN A 20 -13.25 -4.92 1.30
CA ASN A 20 -13.85 -4.62 0.00
C ASN A 20 -12.76 -4.40 -1.07
N THR A 21 -12.10 -5.49 -1.50
CA THR A 21 -11.12 -5.50 -2.60
C THR A 21 -11.74 -5.11 -3.95
N GLY A 22 -13.07 -5.12 -4.05
CA GLY A 22 -13.81 -4.76 -5.26
C GLY A 22 -13.54 -3.36 -5.80
N SER A 23 -13.22 -2.37 -4.95
CA SER A 23 -12.83 -1.05 -5.45
C SER A 23 -11.44 -1.03 -6.07
N VAL A 24 -10.50 -1.83 -5.56
CA VAL A 24 -9.16 -1.97 -6.13
C VAL A 24 -9.25 -2.69 -7.48
N TYR A 25 -10.05 -3.76 -7.58
CA TYR A 25 -10.31 -4.44 -8.85
C TYR A 25 -10.85 -3.49 -9.91
N ARG A 26 -11.87 -2.69 -9.58
CA ARG A 26 -12.43 -1.69 -10.49
C ARG A 26 -11.41 -0.61 -10.89
N ALA A 27 -10.53 -0.21 -10.00
CA ALA A 27 -9.47 0.74 -10.33
C ALA A 27 -8.51 0.15 -11.36
N LEU A 28 -8.08 -1.10 -11.19
CA LEU A 28 -7.20 -1.78 -12.13
C LEU A 28 -7.88 -2.01 -13.49
N GLU A 29 -9.16 -2.39 -13.49
CA GLU A 29 -9.97 -2.53 -14.72
C GLU A 29 -10.04 -1.21 -15.50
N ARG A 30 -10.22 -0.08 -14.81
CA ARG A 30 -10.22 1.25 -15.44
C ARG A 30 -8.86 1.63 -16.03
N LEU A 31 -7.77 1.14 -15.44
CA LEU A 31 -6.41 1.31 -15.94
C LEU A 31 -6.04 0.31 -17.04
N GLY A 32 -6.92 -0.65 -17.36
CA GLY A 32 -6.64 -1.70 -18.34
C GLY A 32 -5.61 -2.72 -17.85
N VAL A 33 -5.47 -2.89 -16.53
CA VAL A 33 -4.46 -3.71 -15.88
C VAL A 33 -5.05 -5.07 -15.53
N ASN A 34 -4.41 -6.14 -15.99
CA ASN A 34 -4.81 -7.50 -15.62
C ASN A 34 -4.40 -7.82 -14.19
N TYR A 35 -5.14 -8.70 -13.52
CA TYR A 35 -4.78 -9.11 -12.16
C TYR A 35 -5.12 -10.57 -11.87
N ASN A 36 -4.28 -11.19 -11.04
CA ASN A 36 -4.57 -12.46 -10.41
C ASN A 36 -5.05 -12.24 -8.98
N LYS A 37 -6.00 -13.07 -8.54
CA LYS A 37 -6.37 -13.16 -7.13
C LYS A 37 -5.49 -14.19 -6.45
N VAL A 38 -4.75 -13.75 -5.45
CA VAL A 38 -3.85 -14.57 -4.65
C VAL A 38 -4.52 -14.95 -3.34
N ASN A 39 -4.41 -16.24 -3.01
CA ASN A 39 -4.89 -16.83 -1.77
C ASN A 39 -3.98 -18.00 -1.38
N LYS A 40 -4.36 -18.75 -0.33
CA LYS A 40 -3.57 -19.88 0.17
C LYS A 40 -3.30 -20.98 -0.88
N ASP A 41 -4.23 -21.19 -1.81
CA ASP A 41 -4.17 -22.24 -2.83
C ASP A 41 -3.54 -21.74 -4.15
N ASN A 42 -3.35 -20.43 -4.28
CA ASN A 42 -2.76 -19.76 -5.43
C ASN A 42 -1.82 -18.63 -4.95
N GLN A 43 -0.68 -19.00 -4.37
CA GLN A 43 0.30 -18.07 -3.84
C GLN A 43 1.09 -17.36 -4.95
N PRO A 44 1.61 -16.14 -4.70
CA PRO A 44 2.34 -15.39 -5.72
C PRO A 44 3.72 -16.03 -5.94
N ASP A 45 4.11 -16.22 -7.19
CA ASP A 45 5.39 -16.84 -7.56
C ASP A 45 6.58 -15.84 -7.56
N GLY A 46 6.28 -14.54 -7.55
CA GLY A 46 7.26 -13.46 -7.61
C GLY A 46 7.49 -12.88 -9.01
N SER A 47 6.79 -13.39 -10.04
CA SER A 47 6.89 -12.90 -11.41
C SER A 47 6.16 -11.57 -11.66
N ARG A 48 5.33 -11.14 -10.70
CA ARG A 48 4.42 -9.99 -10.84
C ARG A 48 4.51 -9.07 -9.63
N PRO A 49 4.31 -7.75 -9.82
CA PRO A 49 4.08 -6.83 -8.72
C PRO A 49 2.91 -7.28 -7.85
N ILE A 50 3.03 -7.07 -6.54
CA ILE A 50 2.06 -7.50 -5.55
C ILE A 50 1.31 -6.29 -5.00
N ILE A 51 -0.01 -6.40 -4.90
CA ILE A 51 -0.85 -5.44 -4.18
C ILE A 51 -1.45 -6.13 -2.96
N LEU A 52 -1.16 -5.60 -1.78
CA LEU A 52 -1.82 -5.98 -0.53
C LEU A 52 -2.82 -4.88 -0.13
N PRO A 53 -4.10 -5.02 -0.54
CA PRO A 53 -5.16 -4.21 0.02
C PRO A 53 -5.48 -4.67 1.44
N GLY A 54 -5.93 -3.76 2.30
CA GLY A 54 -6.42 -4.14 3.61
C GLY A 54 -7.51 -3.21 4.13
N VAL A 55 -8.67 -3.79 4.43
CA VAL A 55 -9.75 -3.15 5.19
C VAL A 55 -10.12 -4.06 6.35
N GLY A 56 -10.06 -3.54 7.56
CA GLY A 56 -10.25 -4.32 8.78
C GLY A 56 -9.26 -3.88 9.85
N SER A 57 -8.95 -4.77 10.79
CA SER A 57 -7.91 -4.53 11.79
C SER A 57 -6.58 -5.18 11.41
N PHE A 58 -5.48 -4.62 11.88
CA PHE A 58 -4.13 -5.13 11.79
C PHE A 58 -4.05 -6.63 12.16
N GLY A 59 -4.59 -7.00 13.32
CA GLY A 59 -4.58 -8.38 13.79
C GLY A 59 -5.36 -9.35 12.90
N THR A 60 -6.50 -8.90 12.33
CA THR A 60 -7.29 -9.72 11.40
C THR A 60 -6.52 -9.98 10.11
N VAL A 61 -5.90 -8.94 9.54
CA VAL A 61 -5.10 -9.08 8.32
C VAL A 61 -3.90 -10.00 8.56
N MET A 62 -3.13 -9.78 9.64
CA MET A 62 -1.99 -10.64 9.96
C MET A 62 -2.38 -12.10 10.24
N SER A 63 -3.50 -12.33 10.94
CA SER A 63 -4.02 -13.68 11.16
C SER A 63 -4.35 -14.39 9.85
N ARG A 64 -4.96 -13.69 8.89
CA ARG A 64 -5.33 -14.26 7.59
C ARG A 64 -4.11 -14.53 6.71
N LEU A 65 -3.14 -13.63 6.70
CA LEU A 65 -1.87 -13.86 5.99
C LEU A 65 -1.18 -15.12 6.52
N ARG A 66 -1.09 -15.28 7.84
CA ARG A 66 -0.51 -16.47 8.49
C ARG A 66 -1.28 -17.76 8.21
N GLN A 67 -2.60 -17.73 8.25
CA GLN A 67 -3.43 -18.90 7.95
C GLN A 67 -3.24 -19.43 6.52
N GLY A 68 -2.76 -18.58 5.60
CA GLY A 68 -2.44 -18.97 4.23
C GLY A 68 -0.94 -19.10 3.95
N ASP A 69 -0.08 -19.07 4.97
CA ASP A 69 1.39 -19.00 4.85
C ASP A 69 1.90 -17.86 3.95
N LEU A 70 1.07 -16.83 3.76
CA LEU A 70 1.35 -15.70 2.88
C LEU A 70 2.27 -14.68 3.54
N ASP A 71 2.34 -14.61 4.87
CA ASP A 71 3.20 -13.65 5.57
C ASP A 71 4.68 -13.88 5.26
N SER A 72 5.16 -15.11 5.47
CA SER A 72 6.55 -15.49 5.17
C SER A 72 6.86 -15.41 3.67
N ARG A 73 5.91 -15.82 2.82
CA ARG A 73 6.02 -15.71 1.36
C ARG A 73 6.18 -14.28 0.90
N LEU A 74 5.32 -13.38 1.37
CA LEU A 74 5.37 -11.95 1.03
C LEU A 74 6.68 -11.32 1.51
N VAL A 75 7.12 -11.61 2.73
CA VAL A 75 8.41 -11.12 3.23
C VAL A 75 9.56 -11.58 2.34
N SER A 76 9.56 -12.84 1.93
CA SER A 76 10.60 -13.38 1.03
C SER A 76 10.61 -12.68 -0.32
N LEU A 77 9.44 -12.48 -0.94
CA LEU A 77 9.33 -11.87 -2.26
C LEU A 77 9.70 -10.38 -2.24
N VAL A 78 9.25 -9.65 -1.21
CA VAL A 78 9.63 -8.25 -1.04
C VAL A 78 11.15 -8.12 -0.87
N LYS A 79 11.77 -8.98 -0.05
CA LYS A 79 13.23 -8.98 0.14
C LYS A 79 14.00 -9.39 -1.11
N SER A 80 13.39 -10.15 -2.02
CA SER A 80 14.01 -10.48 -3.31
C SER A 80 13.79 -9.41 -4.39
N GLY A 81 13.19 -8.26 -4.04
CA GLY A 81 13.01 -7.13 -4.95
C GLY A 81 11.67 -7.10 -5.68
N VAL A 82 10.71 -8.00 -5.38
CA VAL A 82 9.40 -7.99 -6.04
C VAL A 82 8.64 -6.72 -5.66
N PRO A 83 8.20 -5.89 -6.63
CA PRO A 83 7.47 -4.67 -6.34
C PRO A 83 6.22 -4.91 -5.50
N PHE A 84 6.01 -4.08 -4.48
CA PHE A 84 4.93 -4.25 -3.52
C PHE A 84 4.19 -2.94 -3.28
N LEU A 85 2.85 -3.00 -3.31
CA LEU A 85 1.96 -1.91 -2.94
C LEU A 85 1.06 -2.29 -1.76
N GLY A 86 1.28 -1.66 -0.61
CA GLY A 86 0.37 -1.73 0.54
C GLY A 86 -0.70 -0.64 0.52
N ILE A 87 -1.98 -0.97 0.75
CA ILE A 87 -3.06 0.02 0.84
C ILE A 87 -3.78 -0.07 2.20
N CYS A 88 -3.88 1.07 2.89
CA CYS A 88 -4.49 1.23 4.20
C CYS A 88 -3.88 0.28 5.25
N VAL A 89 -4.56 -0.80 5.63
CA VAL A 89 -3.98 -1.80 6.54
C VAL A 89 -2.78 -2.51 5.89
N GLY A 90 -2.74 -2.60 4.56
CA GLY A 90 -1.58 -3.10 3.82
C GLY A 90 -0.31 -2.28 4.05
N LEU A 91 -0.41 -0.96 4.29
CA LEU A 91 0.72 -0.15 4.77
C LEU A 91 1.08 -0.52 6.20
N GLN A 92 0.08 -0.61 7.07
CA GLN A 92 0.27 -0.79 8.50
C GLN A 92 1.01 -2.09 8.81
N VAL A 93 0.63 -3.19 8.16
CA VAL A 93 1.26 -4.50 8.40
C VAL A 93 2.71 -4.60 7.93
N LEU A 94 3.25 -3.62 7.18
CA LEU A 94 4.68 -3.58 6.86
C LEU A 94 5.54 -3.31 8.10
N PHE A 95 4.97 -2.66 9.12
CA PHE A 95 5.65 -2.32 10.36
C PHE A 95 5.65 -3.47 11.36
N GLU A 96 6.36 -3.31 12.48
CA GLU A 96 6.63 -4.40 13.42
C GLU A 96 5.42 -4.74 14.30
N GLU A 97 4.66 -3.73 14.72
CA GLU A 97 3.52 -3.91 15.62
C GLU A 97 2.49 -2.77 15.50
N SER A 98 1.30 -3.00 16.07
CA SER A 98 0.22 -2.02 16.11
C SER A 98 -0.46 -1.99 17.47
N GLU A 99 -0.73 -0.78 17.98
CA GLU A 99 -1.57 -0.55 19.16
C GLU A 99 -3.01 -1.09 18.96
N GLU A 100 -3.46 -1.28 17.72
CA GLU A 100 -4.77 -1.88 17.43
C GLU A 100 -4.85 -3.35 17.82
N SER A 101 -3.72 -4.05 17.84
CA SER A 101 -3.66 -5.49 18.10
C SER A 101 -2.40 -5.84 18.90
N PRO A 102 -2.35 -5.48 20.20
CA PRO A 102 -1.18 -5.71 21.04
C PRO A 102 -0.76 -7.19 21.03
N GLY A 103 0.54 -7.44 20.91
CA GLY A 103 1.11 -8.79 20.87
C GLY A 103 1.04 -9.47 19.50
N ILE A 104 0.42 -8.86 18.49
CA ILE A 104 0.45 -9.35 17.11
C ILE A 104 1.56 -8.64 16.35
N ALA A 105 2.60 -9.39 15.97
CA ALA A 105 3.65 -8.89 15.09
C ALA A 105 3.10 -8.64 13.66
N GLY A 106 3.59 -7.61 12.98
CA GLY A 106 3.40 -7.40 11.55
C GLY A 106 4.40 -8.19 10.70
N LEU A 107 4.59 -7.78 9.45
CA LEU A 107 5.57 -8.34 8.53
C LEU A 107 7.01 -7.92 8.88
N GLY A 108 7.19 -6.80 9.61
CA GLY A 108 8.51 -6.32 10.04
C GLY A 108 9.45 -6.00 8.88
N LEU A 109 8.89 -5.49 7.77
CA LEU A 109 9.65 -5.05 6.59
C LEU A 109 10.16 -3.61 6.75
N LEU A 110 9.48 -2.80 7.56
CA LEU A 110 9.84 -1.42 7.86
C LEU A 110 9.95 -1.22 9.39
N PRO A 111 10.99 -0.55 9.88
CA PRO A 111 11.17 -0.27 11.30
C PRO A 111 10.18 0.79 11.76
N GLY A 112 9.48 0.52 12.88
CA GLY A 112 8.48 1.42 13.44
C GLY A 112 7.20 0.71 13.83
N LYS A 113 6.22 1.51 14.23
CA LYS A 113 5.00 1.03 14.90
C LYS A 113 3.78 1.73 14.35
N VAL A 114 2.61 1.10 14.49
CA VAL A 114 1.33 1.68 14.12
C VAL A 114 0.62 2.14 15.39
N ARG A 115 0.27 3.44 15.44
CA ARG A 115 -0.34 4.07 16.62
C ARG A 115 -1.71 4.64 16.34
N ARG A 116 -2.54 4.71 17.37
CA ARG A 116 -3.86 5.34 17.27
C ARG A 116 -3.70 6.86 17.22
N PHE A 117 -4.53 7.54 16.43
CA PHE A 117 -4.70 8.99 16.60
C PHE A 117 -5.23 9.29 18.02
N THR A 118 -4.57 10.22 18.70
CA THR A 118 -4.92 10.68 20.05
C THR A 118 -5.58 12.06 20.05
N GLU A 119 -5.63 12.72 18.89
CA GLU A 119 -6.12 14.09 18.73
C GLU A 119 -7.28 14.14 17.74
N GLY A 120 -8.30 14.92 18.06
CA GLY A 120 -9.44 15.17 17.19
C GLY A 120 -10.46 14.03 17.09
N LYS A 121 -11.26 14.04 16.02
CA LYS A 121 -12.30 13.02 15.78
C LYS A 121 -11.67 11.75 15.20
N VAL A 122 -11.85 10.61 15.88
CA VAL A 122 -11.27 9.33 15.45
C VAL A 122 -12.39 8.33 15.16
N PRO A 123 -12.42 7.65 14.01
CA PRO A 123 -11.43 7.68 12.91
C PRO A 123 -11.39 9.01 12.13
N GLN A 124 -10.24 9.28 11.50
CA GLN A 124 -10.16 10.22 10.39
C GLN A 124 -10.99 9.66 9.23
N ILE A 125 -12.03 10.38 8.81
CA ILE A 125 -12.87 10.03 7.66
C ILE A 125 -13.00 11.25 6.77
N GLY A 126 -12.61 11.12 5.51
CA GLY A 126 -12.84 12.14 4.49
C GLY A 126 -11.61 12.44 3.64
N TRP A 127 -11.73 13.48 2.85
CA TRP A 127 -10.64 13.97 2.01
C TRP A 127 -9.68 14.79 2.84
N ASN A 128 -8.38 14.52 2.69
CA ASN A 128 -7.32 15.27 3.32
C ASN A 128 -6.16 15.50 2.34
N ARG A 129 -5.42 16.59 2.53
CA ARG A 129 -4.28 16.92 1.69
C ARG A 129 -3.06 16.09 2.11
N VAL A 130 -2.30 15.64 1.12
CA VAL A 130 -0.99 15.02 1.28
C VAL A 130 0.07 15.85 0.58
N GLU A 131 1.22 15.97 1.21
CA GLU A 131 2.38 16.72 0.73
C GLU A 131 3.56 15.77 0.55
N SER A 132 4.14 15.79 -0.65
CA SER A 132 5.28 14.94 -0.98
C SER A 132 6.50 15.40 -0.19
N THR A 133 7.23 14.43 0.34
CA THR A 133 8.50 14.67 1.04
C THR A 133 9.71 14.38 0.15
N ARG A 134 9.46 14.04 -1.12
CA ARG A 134 10.45 13.59 -2.11
C ARG A 134 10.36 14.47 -3.35
N PRO A 135 10.97 15.67 -3.33
CA PRO A 135 10.96 16.59 -4.46
C PRO A 135 11.47 15.96 -5.76
N GLU A 136 12.41 15.02 -5.65
CA GLU A 136 12.97 14.26 -6.77
C GLU A 136 11.95 13.33 -7.46
N LEU A 137 10.81 13.04 -6.82
CA LEU A 137 9.75 12.18 -7.34
C LEU A 137 8.45 12.94 -7.64
N GLN A 138 8.48 14.29 -7.65
CA GLN A 138 7.27 15.11 -7.72
C GLN A 138 6.44 14.90 -9.00
N ASP A 139 7.06 14.48 -10.10
CA ASP A 139 6.34 14.16 -11.34
C ASP A 139 5.45 12.90 -11.20
N SER A 140 5.90 11.92 -10.41
CA SER A 140 5.15 10.68 -10.17
C SER A 140 4.24 10.78 -8.94
N TYR A 141 4.69 11.53 -7.93
CA TYR A 141 4.07 11.68 -6.63
C TYR A 141 3.96 13.18 -6.25
N PRO A 142 3.10 13.95 -6.93
CA PRO A 142 2.84 15.36 -6.60
C PRO A 142 1.95 15.49 -5.37
N ASP A 143 1.86 16.69 -4.80
CA ASP A 143 0.88 17.01 -3.76
C ASP A 143 -0.56 16.85 -4.26
N GLY A 144 -1.50 16.54 -3.36
CA GLY A 144 -2.90 16.46 -3.73
C GLY A 144 -3.84 16.09 -2.60
N TYR A 145 -5.09 15.79 -2.95
CA TYR A 145 -6.13 15.39 -2.01
C TYR A 145 -6.49 13.92 -2.20
N VAL A 146 -6.58 13.19 -1.10
CA VAL A 146 -6.87 11.76 -1.07
C VAL A 146 -7.86 11.43 0.03
N TYR A 147 -8.54 10.30 -0.10
CA TYR A 147 -9.56 9.83 0.82
C TYR A 147 -8.98 8.92 1.91
N PHE A 148 -9.16 9.31 3.17
CA PHE A 148 -8.79 8.56 4.36
C PHE A 148 -10.01 7.98 5.08
N VAL A 149 -9.82 6.80 5.67
CA VAL A 149 -10.74 6.16 6.63
C VAL A 149 -9.92 5.30 7.59
N ASN A 150 -9.30 5.93 8.59
CA ASN A 150 -8.37 5.25 9.50
C ASN A 150 -8.39 5.80 10.92
N SER A 151 -8.28 4.91 11.91
CA SER A 151 -8.05 5.29 13.32
C SER A 151 -6.58 5.25 13.71
N PHE A 152 -5.78 4.48 12.96
CA PHE A 152 -4.38 4.22 13.23
C PHE A 152 -3.52 4.70 12.07
N VAL A 153 -2.27 5.06 12.37
CA VAL A 153 -1.27 5.54 11.41
C VAL A 153 0.09 4.94 11.73
N ALA A 154 0.89 4.72 10.69
CA ALA A 154 2.28 4.34 10.88
C ALA A 154 3.09 5.50 11.46
N GLU A 155 3.97 5.16 12.39
CA GLU A 155 5.05 5.97 12.92
C GLU A 155 6.38 5.25 12.63
N PRO A 156 7.01 5.55 11.48
CA PRO A 156 8.38 5.16 11.21
C PRO A 156 9.32 5.48 12.36
N GLU A 157 10.32 4.63 12.58
CA GLU A 157 11.42 5.00 13.46
C GLU A 157 12.17 6.23 12.93
N LYS A 158 12.51 7.15 13.84
CA LYS A 158 13.13 8.46 13.50
C LYS A 158 14.39 8.33 12.65
N ALA A 159 15.18 7.27 12.86
CA ALA A 159 16.42 7.03 12.11
C ALA A 159 16.15 6.78 10.61
N PHE A 160 14.97 6.25 10.26
CA PHE A 160 14.61 5.86 8.90
C PHE A 160 13.57 6.80 8.26
N GLU A 161 12.97 7.70 9.05
CA GLU A 161 11.84 8.54 8.61
C GLU A 161 12.12 9.34 7.33
N LYS A 162 13.32 9.93 7.20
CA LYS A 162 13.70 10.69 5.99
C LYS A 162 13.86 9.82 4.74
N GLU A 163 14.23 8.56 4.93
CA GLU A 163 14.48 7.61 3.85
C GLU A 163 13.19 6.96 3.37
N ILE A 164 12.22 6.76 4.26
CA ILE A 164 11.05 5.92 3.95
C ILE A 164 9.75 6.70 3.74
N VAL A 165 9.59 7.89 4.33
CA VAL A 165 8.35 8.64 4.16
C VAL A 165 8.29 9.18 2.73
N LEU A 166 7.16 8.94 2.07
CA LEU A 166 6.85 9.48 0.75
C LEU A 166 5.92 10.69 0.87
N TYR A 167 4.83 10.56 1.63
CA TYR A 167 3.86 11.62 1.87
C TYR A 167 3.66 11.87 3.36
N ARG A 168 3.50 13.14 3.73
CA ARG A 168 2.89 13.54 4.99
C ARG A 168 1.47 14.02 4.77
N GLY A 169 0.60 13.70 5.73
CA GLY A 169 -0.69 14.36 5.89
C GLY A 169 -0.71 15.18 7.17
N GLN A 170 -1.68 16.08 7.27
CA GLN A 170 -1.95 16.85 8.48
C GLN A 170 -3.37 16.55 8.98
N TYR A 171 -3.50 15.99 10.18
CA TYR A 171 -4.79 15.74 10.82
C TYR A 171 -4.66 15.93 12.33
N TYR A 172 -4.87 17.18 12.78
CA TYR A 172 -4.54 17.69 14.12
C TYR A 172 -3.03 17.65 14.46
N ARG A 173 -2.33 16.60 14.04
CA ARG A 173 -0.88 16.45 14.00
C ARG A 173 -0.40 15.99 12.61
N SER A 174 0.89 16.14 12.35
CA SER A 174 1.51 15.56 11.17
C SER A 174 1.61 14.04 11.33
N PHE A 175 1.39 13.30 10.25
CA PHE A 175 1.48 11.84 10.22
C PHE A 175 2.03 11.30 8.89
N CYS A 176 2.56 10.07 8.92
CA CYS A 176 3.01 9.37 7.73
C CYS A 176 1.80 8.91 6.90
N ALA A 177 1.58 9.54 5.75
CA ALA A 177 0.47 9.22 4.85
C ALA A 177 0.85 8.19 3.78
N ALA A 178 2.14 8.06 3.47
CA ALA A 178 2.66 7.05 2.57
C ALA A 178 4.14 6.79 2.82
N VAL A 179 4.59 5.60 2.42
CA VAL A 179 6.01 5.22 2.42
C VAL A 179 6.47 4.78 1.04
N LEU A 180 7.75 4.99 0.77
CA LEU A 180 8.49 4.46 -0.37
C LEU A 180 9.91 4.11 0.11
N LYS A 181 10.27 2.84 0.02
CA LYS A 181 11.62 2.34 0.28
C LYS A 181 11.90 1.15 -0.64
N ASP A 182 12.97 1.26 -1.42
CA ASP A 182 13.35 0.25 -2.41
C ASP A 182 12.17 -0.10 -3.33
N ASN A 183 11.75 -1.37 -3.36
CA ASN A 183 10.62 -1.89 -4.12
C ASN A 183 9.27 -1.85 -3.37
N VAL A 184 9.20 -1.21 -2.20
CA VAL A 184 8.01 -1.14 -1.35
C VAL A 184 7.42 0.27 -1.40
N THR A 185 6.20 0.36 -1.93
CA THR A 185 5.34 1.54 -1.85
C THR A 185 4.14 1.20 -0.96
N ALA A 186 3.70 2.13 -0.12
CA ALA A 186 2.42 1.95 0.55
C ALA A 186 1.72 3.26 0.85
N PHE A 187 0.39 3.24 0.79
CA PHE A 187 -0.48 4.38 1.05
C PHE A 187 -1.37 4.11 2.26
N GLN A 188 -1.45 5.05 3.19
CA GLN A 188 -2.41 4.99 4.30
C GLN A 188 -3.83 5.33 3.80
N PHE A 189 -3.92 6.19 2.79
CA PHE A 189 -5.16 6.53 2.11
C PHE A 189 -5.58 5.44 1.11
N HIS A 190 -6.80 5.59 0.57
CA HIS A 190 -7.36 4.70 -0.43
C HIS A 190 -7.25 5.34 -1.83
N PRO A 191 -6.19 5.07 -2.61
CA PRO A 191 -6.07 5.65 -3.95
C PRO A 191 -7.26 5.25 -4.85
N GLU A 192 -7.80 4.05 -4.68
CA GLU A 192 -8.97 3.56 -5.41
C GLU A 192 -10.28 4.31 -5.07
N LYS A 193 -10.27 5.16 -4.05
CA LYS A 193 -11.38 6.03 -3.63
C LYS A 193 -11.05 7.51 -3.75
N SER A 194 -9.88 7.86 -4.28
CA SER A 194 -9.35 9.24 -4.30
C SER A 194 -9.49 9.91 -5.67
N GLY A 195 -10.46 9.47 -6.48
CA GLY A 195 -10.76 10.07 -7.79
C GLY A 195 -9.60 9.99 -8.78
N GLU A 196 -9.54 10.94 -9.72
CA GLU A 196 -8.48 11.06 -10.73
C GLU A 196 -7.08 11.08 -10.11
N PHE A 197 -6.89 11.80 -9.00
CA PHE A 197 -5.61 11.89 -8.32
C PHE A 197 -5.17 10.52 -7.76
N GLY A 198 -6.07 9.79 -7.11
CA GLY A 198 -5.77 8.43 -6.67
C GLY A 198 -5.42 7.48 -7.82
N MET A 199 -6.15 7.60 -8.94
CA MET A 199 -5.87 6.82 -10.15
C MET A 199 -4.51 7.16 -10.76
N SER A 200 -4.10 8.44 -10.76
CA SER A 200 -2.78 8.82 -11.27
C SER A 200 -1.67 8.23 -10.41
N LEU A 201 -1.82 8.18 -9.08
CA LEU A 201 -0.82 7.56 -8.19
C LEU A 201 -0.68 6.04 -8.43
N LEU A 202 -1.80 5.34 -8.68
CA LEU A 202 -1.77 3.92 -9.05
C LEU A 202 -1.08 3.72 -10.40
N SER A 203 -1.40 4.56 -11.38
CA SER A 203 -0.75 4.55 -12.70
C SER A 203 0.76 4.80 -12.59
N SER A 204 1.19 5.80 -11.83
CA SER A 204 2.59 6.10 -11.55
C SER A 204 3.33 4.90 -10.96
N TRP A 205 2.74 4.22 -9.97
CA TRP A 205 3.34 3.03 -9.38
C TRP A 205 3.44 1.88 -10.40
N LEU A 206 2.37 1.60 -11.16
CA LEU A 206 2.38 0.54 -12.17
C LEU A 206 3.44 0.78 -13.26
N ASN A 207 3.58 2.03 -13.71
CA ASN A 207 4.49 2.39 -14.80
C ASN A 207 5.97 2.25 -14.43
N GLN A 208 6.32 2.24 -13.13
CA GLN A 208 7.71 2.03 -12.68
C GLN A 208 8.26 0.66 -13.08
N PHE A 209 7.39 -0.32 -13.33
CA PHE A 209 7.79 -1.72 -13.58
C PHE A 209 7.45 -2.20 -14.99
N VAL A 210 6.77 -1.38 -15.80
CA VAL A 210 6.51 -1.65 -17.23
C VAL A 210 7.72 -1.28 -18.09
N LEU A 211 8.55 -0.34 -17.62
CA LEU A 211 9.68 0.19 -18.40
C LEU A 211 10.93 -0.72 -18.41
N GLU A 212 11.01 -1.74 -17.55
CA GLU A 212 12.14 -2.69 -17.55
C GLU A 212 12.00 -3.80 -18.61
N VAL A 213 10.83 -3.97 -19.23
CA VAL A 213 10.61 -5.00 -20.27
C VAL A 213 10.87 -4.45 -21.69
N ALA A 214 11.14 -3.15 -21.81
CA ALA A 214 11.34 -2.45 -23.08
C ALA A 214 12.77 -1.91 -23.28
N SER A 215 13.73 -2.31 -22.43
CA SER A 215 15.17 -2.03 -22.56
C SER A 215 15.99 -3.31 -22.53
#